data_AF-A0A561SI16-F1
#
_entry.id   AF-A0A561SI16-F1
#
_cell.length_a   1.000
_cell.length_b   1.000
_cell.length_c   1.000
_cell.angle_alpha   90.00
_cell.angle_beta   90.00
_cell.angle_gamma   90.00
#
_symmetry.space_group_name_H-M   'P 1'
#
loop_
_entity.id
_entity.type
_entity.pdbx_description
1 polymer ?
#
loop_
_entity_poly.entity_id
_entity_poly.type
_entity_poly.pdbx_seq_one_letter_code
_entity_poly.pdbx_strand_id
1 'polypeptide(L)'
;MTGDWTPASRARLALAFEACELSDLARAVVAIGEDELRTDGATGSPGAALADAVGVLAAAHRILEAAVVFERAAGAGWPLVGEVMGVPAAEAQERFAGAEARFRERLRSAEEDSAAGAPGEMRWWRAHLVREPREAAQDLDDWALRHADRDDLGAAPVSGRLARFDPGC
;
A
#
# COMPACT_ATOMS: atom_id res chain seq x y z
N MET A 1 -20.24 -1.12 16.48
CA MET A 1 -19.60 0.22 16.55
C MET A 1 -18.44 0.26 15.57
N THR A 2 -18.75 0.50 14.30
CA THR A 2 -17.77 0.80 13.24
C THR A 2 -17.40 2.27 13.41
N GLY A 3 -16.42 2.55 14.28
CA GLY A 3 -15.85 3.89 14.34
C GLY A 3 -15.13 4.16 13.03
N ASP A 4 -15.52 5.23 12.34
CA ASP A 4 -14.88 5.66 11.10
C ASP A 4 -13.39 5.93 11.34
N TRP A 5 -12.56 5.68 10.34
CA TRP A 5 -11.12 5.90 10.46
C TRP A 5 -10.72 7.18 9.77
N THR A 6 -9.73 7.87 10.34
CA THR A 6 -9.20 9.11 9.77
C THR A 6 -8.62 8.86 8.36
N PRO A 7 -8.64 9.87 7.46
CA PRO A 7 -8.01 9.77 6.14
C PRO A 7 -6.54 9.33 6.21
N ALA A 8 -5.79 9.83 7.20
CA ALA A 8 -4.41 9.44 7.43
C ALA A 8 -4.28 7.95 7.81
N SER A 9 -5.16 7.41 8.65
CA SER A 9 -5.14 5.98 9.00
C SER A 9 -5.46 5.09 7.79
N ARG A 10 -6.42 5.50 6.96
CA ARG A 10 -6.73 4.79 5.70
C ARG A 10 -5.57 4.86 4.69
N ALA A 11 -4.88 6.01 4.60
CA ALA A 11 -3.69 6.15 3.76
C ALA A 11 -2.53 5.30 4.28
N ARG A 12 -2.34 5.23 5.60
CA ARG A 12 -1.31 4.40 6.24
C ARG A 12 -1.55 2.90 6.00
N LEU A 13 -2.81 2.49 5.98
CA LEU A 13 -3.22 1.13 5.64
C LEU A 13 -2.91 0.81 4.18
N ALA A 14 -3.23 1.73 3.26
CA ALA A 14 -2.87 1.56 1.85
C ALA A 14 -1.35 1.43 1.66
N LEU A 15 -0.56 2.22 2.39
CA LEU A 15 0.90 2.08 2.41
C LEU A 15 1.34 0.70 2.93
N ALA A 16 0.75 0.20 4.02
CA ALA A 16 1.06 -1.13 4.55
C ALA A 16 0.76 -2.23 3.53
N PHE A 17 -0.36 -2.12 2.81
CA PHE A 17 -0.72 -3.05 1.75
C PHE A 17 0.30 -3.05 0.59
N GLU A 18 0.69 -1.87 0.08
CA GLU A 18 1.70 -1.82 -1.00
C GLU A 18 3.06 -2.37 -0.52
N ALA A 19 3.39 -2.22 0.77
CA ALA A 19 4.60 -2.81 1.37
C ALA A 19 4.53 -4.34 1.46
N CYS A 20 3.38 -4.90 1.84
CA CYS A 20 3.11 -6.33 1.80
C CYS A 20 3.30 -6.89 0.38
N GLU A 21 2.68 -6.27 -0.62
CA GLU A 21 2.81 -6.67 -2.03
C GLU A 21 4.25 -6.60 -2.54
N LEU A 22 5.00 -5.55 -2.20
CA LEU A 22 6.42 -5.47 -2.55
C LEU A 22 7.21 -6.59 -1.88
N SER A 23 6.96 -6.87 -0.60
CA SER A 23 7.65 -7.92 0.14
C SER A 23 7.42 -9.29 -0.50
N ASP A 24 6.18 -9.57 -0.91
CA ASP A 24 5.85 -10.84 -1.58
C ASP A 24 6.50 -10.95 -2.97
N LEU A 25 6.48 -9.87 -3.76
CA LEU A 25 7.16 -9.82 -5.06
C LEU A 25 8.68 -9.95 -4.91
N ALA A 26 9.28 -9.21 -3.98
CA ALA A 26 10.71 -9.27 -3.71
C ALA A 26 11.14 -10.65 -3.20
N ARG A 27 10.32 -11.30 -2.38
CA ARG A 27 10.56 -12.67 -1.92
C ARG A 27 10.51 -13.68 -3.07
N ALA A 28 9.56 -13.53 -3.99
CA ALA A 28 9.43 -14.43 -5.12
C ALA A 28 10.66 -14.43 -6.04
N VAL A 29 11.34 -13.28 -6.18
CA VAL A 29 12.54 -13.16 -7.04
C VAL A 29 13.85 -13.60 -6.38
N VAL A 30 13.84 -13.90 -5.08
CA VAL A 30 15.04 -14.38 -4.36
C VAL A 30 15.33 -15.84 -4.70
N ALA A 31 14.29 -16.66 -4.85
CA ALA A 31 14.42 -18.06 -5.18
C ALA A 31 14.58 -18.24 -6.68
N ILE A 32 15.58 -19.02 -7.10
CA ILE A 32 15.70 -19.46 -8.49
C ILE A 32 14.70 -20.59 -8.70
N GLY A 33 13.78 -20.43 -9.65
CA GLY A 33 12.74 -21.42 -9.93
C GLY A 33 13.32 -22.72 -10.51
N GLU A 34 12.65 -23.86 -10.27
CA GLU A 34 13.11 -25.18 -10.75
C GLU A 34 13.31 -25.23 -12.27
N ASP A 35 12.49 -24.50 -13.04
CA ASP A 35 12.56 -24.43 -14.51
C ASP A 35 13.24 -23.15 -15.03
N GLU A 36 13.73 -22.28 -14.14
CA GLU A 36 14.30 -20.99 -14.53
C GLU A 36 15.62 -21.15 -15.27
N LEU A 37 16.43 -22.12 -14.84
CA LEU A 37 17.72 -22.46 -15.42
C LEU A 37 17.73 -23.92 -15.89
N ARG A 38 18.10 -24.13 -17.15
CA ARG A 38 18.40 -25.45 -17.71
C ARG A 38 19.74 -25.96 -17.16
N THR A 39 19.99 -27.26 -17.34
CA THR A 39 21.23 -27.93 -16.89
C THR A 39 22.50 -27.34 -17.53
N ASP A 40 22.39 -26.70 -18.69
CA ASP A 40 23.47 -26.01 -19.39
C ASP A 40 23.65 -24.54 -18.94
N GLY A 41 22.86 -24.08 -17.95
CA GLY A 41 22.87 -22.72 -17.43
C GLY A 41 22.10 -21.71 -18.29
N ALA A 42 21.50 -22.14 -19.41
CA ALA A 42 20.63 -21.27 -20.19
C ALA A 42 19.29 -21.07 -19.48
N THR A 43 18.68 -19.90 -19.62
CA THR A 43 17.35 -19.66 -19.07
C THR A 43 16.29 -20.54 -19.77
N GLY A 44 15.40 -21.15 -18.98
CA GLY A 44 14.23 -21.87 -19.45
C GLY A 44 13.17 -20.94 -20.05
N SER A 45 13.13 -19.69 -19.59
CA SER A 45 12.15 -18.66 -19.95
C SER A 45 12.81 -17.28 -20.13
N PRO A 46 13.38 -16.99 -21.32
CA PRO A 46 14.02 -15.70 -21.59
C PRO A 46 13.09 -14.52 -21.28
N GLY A 47 13.56 -13.59 -20.44
CA GLY A 47 12.83 -12.37 -20.08
C GLY A 47 11.94 -12.48 -18.83
N ALA A 48 11.73 -13.68 -18.26
CA ALA A 48 10.94 -13.85 -17.04
C ALA A 48 11.52 -13.04 -15.86
N ALA A 49 12.82 -13.21 -15.56
CA ALA A 49 13.49 -12.47 -14.50
C ALA A 49 13.44 -10.93 -14.69
N LEU A 50 13.45 -10.46 -15.96
CA LEU A 50 13.28 -9.03 -16.25
C LEU A 50 11.86 -8.57 -15.96
N ALA A 51 10.85 -9.36 -16.34
CA ALA A 51 9.45 -9.05 -16.04
C ALA A 51 9.20 -8.99 -14.53
N ASP A 52 9.81 -9.91 -13.77
CA ASP A 52 9.70 -9.91 -12.31
C ASP A 52 10.37 -8.67 -11.69
N ALA A 53 11.57 -8.30 -12.15
CA ALA A 53 12.25 -7.09 -11.72
C ALA A 53 11.44 -5.82 -12.03
N VAL A 54 10.78 -5.77 -13.19
CA VAL A 54 9.85 -4.68 -13.54
C VAL A 54 8.65 -4.66 -12.58
N GLY A 55 8.13 -5.82 -12.19
CA GLY A 55 7.07 -5.95 -11.18
C GLY A 55 7.47 -5.39 -9.81
N VAL A 56 8.68 -5.72 -9.35
CA VAL A 56 9.25 -5.20 -8.08
C VAL A 56 9.41 -3.68 -8.15
N LEU A 57 9.97 -3.14 -9.24
CA LEU A 57 10.12 -1.70 -9.42
C LEU A 57 8.77 -0.98 -9.44
N ALA A 58 7.77 -1.56 -10.10
CA ALA A 58 6.42 -1.01 -10.12
C ALA A 58 5.81 -1.00 -8.70
N ALA A 59 6.04 -2.05 -7.89
CA ALA A 59 5.57 -2.10 -6.50
C ALA A 59 6.27 -1.06 -5.61
N ALA A 60 7.58 -0.88 -5.76
CA ALA A 60 8.33 0.15 -5.04
C ALA A 60 7.82 1.56 -5.36
N HIS A 61 7.50 1.86 -6.62
CA HIS A 61 6.88 3.14 -6.98
C HIS A 61 5.50 3.34 -6.33
N ARG A 62 4.69 2.28 -6.20
CA ARG A 62 3.38 2.37 -5.52
C ARG A 62 3.51 2.63 -4.03
N ILE A 63 4.51 2.03 -3.37
CA ILE A 63 4.83 2.35 -1.97
C ILE A 63 5.19 3.82 -1.83
N LEU A 64 6.03 4.33 -2.72
CA LEU A 64 6.45 5.73 -2.69
C LEU A 64 5.24 6.67 -2.85
N GLU A 65 4.36 6.41 -3.81
CA GLU A 65 3.11 7.15 -3.97
C GLU A 65 2.25 7.07 -2.70
N ALA A 66 2.06 5.87 -2.13
CA ALA A 66 1.25 5.67 -0.94
C ALA A 66 1.83 6.38 0.30
N ALA A 67 3.16 6.42 0.44
CA ALA A 67 3.85 7.13 1.50
C ALA A 67 3.63 8.65 1.40
N VAL A 68 3.79 9.22 0.20
CA VAL A 68 3.49 10.65 -0.03
C VAL A 68 2.02 10.94 0.28
N VAL A 69 1.09 10.10 -0.17
CA VAL A 69 -0.34 10.25 0.14
C VAL A 69 -0.61 10.19 1.64
N PHE A 70 0.05 9.29 2.38
CA PHE A 70 -0.06 9.21 3.84
C PHE A 70 0.41 10.50 4.51
N GLU A 71 1.62 10.97 4.20
CA GLU A 71 2.16 12.21 4.77
C GLU A 71 1.24 13.41 4.47
N ARG A 72 0.75 13.49 3.23
CA ARG A 72 -0.19 14.54 2.80
C ARG A 72 -1.53 14.44 3.51
N ALA A 73 -2.05 13.24 3.75
CA ALA A 73 -3.27 13.02 4.53
C ALA A 73 -3.08 13.31 6.03
N ALA A 74 -1.85 13.17 6.54
CA ALA A 74 -1.46 13.55 7.89
C ALA A 74 -1.18 15.06 8.06
N GLY A 75 -1.23 15.84 6.97
CA GLY A 75 -1.11 17.29 6.99
C GLY A 75 0.27 17.83 6.58
N ALA A 76 1.21 16.99 6.17
CA ALA A 76 2.50 17.43 5.66
C ALA A 76 2.34 18.32 4.41
N GLY A 77 3.15 19.36 4.27
CA GLY A 77 3.20 20.21 3.07
C GLY A 77 4.11 19.66 1.97
N TRP A 78 3.93 20.13 0.73
CA TRP A 78 4.85 19.83 -0.39
C TRP A 78 6.32 20.20 -0.15
N PRO A 79 6.66 21.26 0.63
CA PRO A 79 8.05 21.54 0.98
C PRO A 79 8.74 20.38 1.71
N LEU A 80 8.08 19.76 2.69
CA LEU A 80 8.64 18.61 3.42
C LEU A 80 8.82 17.40 2.50
N VAL A 81 7.82 17.13 1.64
CA VAL A 81 7.91 16.03 0.67
C VAL A 81 9.09 16.25 -0.29
N GLY A 82 9.27 17.45 -0.82
CA GLY A 82 10.41 17.79 -1.67
C GLY A 82 11.75 17.62 -0.96
N GLU A 83 11.86 18.10 0.28
CA GLU A 83 13.05 17.95 1.12
C GLU A 83 13.46 16.49 1.31
N VAL A 84 12.53 15.62 1.72
CA VAL A 84 12.78 14.19 1.90
C VAL A 84 13.19 13.51 0.59
N MET A 85 12.59 13.94 -0.52
CA MET A 85 12.86 13.39 -1.85
C MET A 85 14.13 13.95 -2.51
N GLY A 86 14.74 15.00 -1.94
CA GLY A 86 15.87 15.70 -2.54
C GLY A 86 15.54 16.45 -3.82
N VAL A 87 14.27 16.86 -4.02
CA VAL A 87 13.79 17.59 -5.21
C VAL A 87 13.04 18.86 -4.82
N PRO A 88 12.91 19.85 -5.71
CA PRO A 88 12.09 21.02 -5.45
C PRO A 88 10.63 20.65 -5.13
N ALA A 89 10.00 21.40 -4.22
CA ALA A 89 8.60 21.16 -3.81
C ALA A 89 7.61 21.15 -5.00
N ALA A 90 7.86 21.99 -6.01
CA ALA A 90 7.05 22.03 -7.23
C ALA A 90 7.14 20.74 -8.05
N GLU A 91 8.33 20.14 -8.13
CA GLU A 91 8.54 18.86 -8.83
C GLU A 91 7.85 17.71 -8.08
N ALA A 92 7.99 17.67 -6.75
CA ALA A 92 7.26 16.71 -5.92
C ALA A 92 5.74 16.85 -6.08
N GLN A 93 5.24 18.09 -6.09
CA GLN A 93 3.83 18.37 -6.31
C GLN A 93 3.36 17.90 -7.70
N GLU A 94 4.08 18.25 -8.77
CA GLU A 94 3.75 17.82 -10.14
C GLU A 94 3.66 16.29 -10.22
N ARG A 95 4.63 15.59 -9.62
CA ARG A 95 4.72 14.14 -9.67
C ARG A 95 3.62 13.44 -8.87
N PHE A 96 3.25 13.96 -7.70
CA PHE A 96 2.42 13.21 -6.73
C PHE A 96 1.03 13.79 -6.45
N ALA A 97 0.73 15.02 -6.86
CA ALA A 97 -0.59 15.62 -6.64
C ALA A 97 -1.73 14.79 -7.27
N GLY A 98 -1.47 14.15 -8.41
CA GLY A 98 -2.44 13.24 -9.03
C GLY A 98 -2.76 12.00 -8.17
N ALA A 99 -1.77 11.42 -7.50
CA ALA A 99 -1.97 10.28 -6.60
C ALA A 99 -2.78 10.70 -5.36
N GLU A 100 -2.44 11.85 -4.77
CA GLU A 100 -3.15 12.46 -3.65
C GLU A 100 -4.62 12.77 -3.98
N ALA A 101 -4.87 13.39 -5.13
CA ALA A 101 -6.24 13.71 -5.59
C ALA A 101 -7.07 12.44 -5.80
N ARG A 102 -6.52 11.41 -6.46
CA ARG A 102 -7.20 10.12 -6.66
C ARG A 102 -7.50 9.40 -5.35
N PHE A 103 -6.67 9.57 -4.31
CA PHE A 103 -6.95 9.00 -3.00
C PHE A 103 -8.11 9.73 -2.31
N ARG A 104 -8.09 11.07 -2.28
CA ARG A 104 -9.18 11.87 -1.72
C ARG A 104 -10.52 11.61 -2.42
N GLU A 105 -10.50 11.48 -3.75
CA GLU A 105 -11.69 11.15 -4.53
C GLU A 105 -12.28 9.81 -4.09
N ARG A 106 -11.45 8.76 -4.00
CA ARG A 106 -11.89 7.43 -3.56
C ARG A 106 -12.46 7.44 -2.14
N LEU A 107 -11.91 8.24 -1.23
CA LEU A 107 -12.47 8.39 0.11
C LEU A 107 -13.90 8.95 0.04
N ARG A 108 -14.10 10.02 -0.74
CA ARG A 108 -15.42 10.64 -0.92
C ARG A 108 -16.41 9.69 -1.57
N SER A 109 -16.03 9.02 -2.66
CA SER A 109 -16.90 8.05 -3.33
C SER A 109 -17.24 6.86 -2.45
N ALA A 110 -16.33 6.39 -1.59
CA ALA A 110 -16.62 5.30 -0.67
C ALA A 110 -17.59 5.70 0.44
N GLU A 111 -17.54 6.94 0.91
CA GLU A 111 -18.53 7.50 1.84
C GLU A 111 -19.93 7.55 1.18
N GLU A 112 -20.00 7.88 -0.11
CA GLU A 112 -21.23 7.89 -0.91
C GLU A 112 -21.74 6.46 -1.22
N ASP A 113 -20.86 5.53 -1.59
CA ASP A 113 -21.21 4.14 -1.93
C ASP A 113 -21.54 3.27 -0.71
N SER A 114 -21.00 3.57 0.47
CA SER A 114 -21.45 2.97 1.74
C SER A 114 -22.93 3.26 2.01
N ALA A 115 -23.53 4.26 1.36
CA ALA A 115 -24.97 4.49 1.37
C ALA A 115 -25.75 3.69 0.30
N ALA A 116 -25.08 3.08 -0.70
CA ALA A 116 -25.71 2.54 -1.91
C ALA A 116 -25.43 1.05 -2.24
N GLY A 117 -24.42 0.41 -1.65
CA GLY A 117 -24.26 -1.06 -1.62
C GLY A 117 -24.13 -1.79 -2.97
N ALA A 118 -22.91 -1.87 -3.55
CA ALA A 118 -22.56 -2.85 -4.59
C ALA A 118 -21.04 -3.16 -4.66
N PRO A 119 -20.58 -4.39 -5.02
CA PRO A 119 -19.16 -4.69 -5.26
C PRO A 119 -18.82 -5.06 -6.72
N GLY A 120 -17.57 -4.79 -7.14
CA GLY A 120 -16.95 -5.27 -8.38
C GLY A 120 -15.45 -5.57 -8.21
N GLU A 121 -14.96 -6.63 -8.86
CA GLU A 121 -13.72 -7.35 -8.51
C GLU A 121 -12.45 -6.85 -9.24
N MET A 122 -11.26 -7.09 -8.68
CA MET A 122 -9.89 -6.67 -9.09
C MET A 122 -9.49 -5.19 -8.99
N ARG A 123 -10.38 -4.20 -9.19
CA ARG A 123 -10.25 -2.87 -8.52
C ARG A 123 -10.66 -2.92 -7.05
N TRP A 124 -11.24 -4.06 -6.67
CA TRP A 124 -11.75 -4.42 -5.36
C TRP A 124 -10.74 -4.10 -4.26
N TRP A 125 -9.49 -4.58 -4.25
CA TRP A 125 -8.68 -4.50 -3.03
C TRP A 125 -8.33 -3.06 -2.61
N ARG A 126 -8.04 -2.16 -3.56
CA ARG A 126 -7.82 -0.74 -3.27
C ARG A 126 -9.11 0.02 -2.95
N ALA A 127 -10.26 -0.47 -3.44
CA ALA A 127 -11.57 0.05 -3.07
C ALA A 127 -12.06 -0.54 -1.72
N HIS A 128 -11.68 -1.77 -1.40
CA HIS A 128 -12.02 -2.54 -0.20
C HIS A 128 -11.15 -2.10 0.98
N LEU A 129 -9.89 -1.74 0.77
CA LEU A 129 -9.08 -0.97 1.73
C LEU A 129 -9.76 0.33 2.17
N VAL A 130 -10.58 0.93 1.30
CA VAL A 130 -11.34 2.13 1.61
C VAL A 130 -12.72 1.77 2.18
N ARG A 131 -13.39 0.74 1.69
CA ARG A 131 -14.75 0.36 2.09
C ARG A 131 -14.80 -0.43 3.40
N GLU A 132 -13.86 -1.34 3.59
CA GLU A 132 -13.78 -2.32 4.68
C GLU A 132 -12.38 -2.28 5.31
N PRO A 133 -11.95 -1.11 5.81
CA PRO A 133 -10.56 -0.90 6.19
C PRO A 133 -10.18 -1.78 7.39
N ARG A 134 -11.16 -2.19 8.20
CA ARG A 134 -10.99 -3.13 9.32
C ARG A 134 -10.53 -4.51 8.88
N GLU A 135 -11.21 -5.09 7.90
CA GLU A 135 -10.91 -6.44 7.42
C GLU A 135 -9.52 -6.45 6.77
N ALA A 136 -9.23 -5.46 5.92
CA ALA A 136 -7.91 -5.30 5.33
C ALA A 136 -6.79 -5.09 6.37
N ALA A 137 -7.06 -4.42 7.50
CA ALA A 137 -6.09 -4.31 8.58
C ALA A 137 -5.85 -5.64 9.31
N GLN A 138 -6.87 -6.49 9.41
CA GLN A 138 -6.75 -7.83 9.99
C GLN A 138 -5.95 -8.76 9.08
N ASP A 139 -6.21 -8.72 7.76
CA ASP A 139 -5.41 -9.47 6.78
C ASP A 139 -3.93 -9.08 6.84
N LEU A 140 -3.64 -7.79 7.03
CA LEU A 140 -2.28 -7.29 7.18
C LEU A 140 -1.65 -7.66 8.53
N ASP A 141 -2.43 -7.71 9.61
CA ASP A 141 -1.96 -8.25 10.90
C ASP A 141 -1.56 -9.72 10.73
N ASP A 142 -2.40 -10.53 10.09
CA ASP A 142 -2.14 -11.96 9.82
C ASP A 142 -0.93 -12.16 8.91
N TRP A 143 -0.77 -11.32 7.88
CA TRP A 143 0.43 -11.32 7.04
C TRP A 143 1.68 -10.97 7.85
N ALA A 144 1.63 -9.90 8.64
CA ALA A 144 2.78 -9.45 9.43
C ALA A 144 3.20 -10.50 10.46
N LEU A 145 2.24 -11.14 11.13
CA LEU A 145 2.51 -12.21 12.10
C LEU A 145 3.12 -13.46 11.45
N ARG A 146 2.67 -13.84 10.24
CA ARG A 146 3.26 -14.98 9.50
C ARG A 146 4.71 -14.74 9.07
N HIS A 147 5.08 -13.48 8.85
CA HIS A 147 6.40 -13.08 8.37
C HIS A 147 7.29 -12.47 9.46
N ALA A 148 6.82 -12.43 10.70
CA ALA A 148 7.63 -12.04 11.84
C ALA A 148 8.56 -13.19 12.24
N ASP A 149 9.84 -12.87 12.47
CA ASP A 149 10.64 -13.68 13.39
C ASP A 149 9.96 -13.63 14.76
N ARG A 150 9.82 -14.80 15.40
CA ARG A 150 8.79 -15.13 16.41
C ARG A 150 8.60 -14.17 17.61
N ASP A 151 9.48 -13.22 17.87
CA ASP A 151 9.53 -12.46 19.13
C ASP A 151 9.20 -10.95 19.06
N ASP A 152 9.05 -10.30 17.89
CA ASP A 152 9.19 -8.82 17.83
C ASP A 152 7.90 -7.95 17.68
N LEU A 153 6.74 -8.48 17.25
CA LEU A 153 5.64 -7.60 16.77
C LEU A 153 4.37 -7.50 17.64
N GLY A 154 4.19 -8.36 18.65
CA GLY A 154 2.94 -8.41 19.45
C GLY A 154 1.70 -8.81 18.63
N ALA A 155 0.49 -8.77 19.23
CA ALA A 155 -0.70 -9.44 18.66
C ALA A 155 -1.46 -8.67 17.54
N ALA A 156 -1.24 -7.37 17.35
CA ALA A 156 -1.97 -6.54 16.37
C ALA A 156 -1.09 -5.40 15.83
N PRO A 157 -0.03 -5.72 15.06
CA PRO A 157 1.02 -4.77 14.69
C PRO A 157 0.55 -3.60 13.80
N VAL A 158 -0.49 -3.80 12.98
CA VAL A 158 -1.05 -2.80 12.08
C VAL A 158 -2.33 -2.21 12.66
N SER A 159 -3.35 -3.04 12.94
CA SER A 159 -4.67 -2.53 13.34
C SER A 159 -4.68 -1.82 14.69
N GLY A 160 -3.82 -2.23 15.64
CA GLY A 160 -3.67 -1.61 16.95
C GLY A 160 -3.09 -0.20 16.93
N ARG A 161 -2.54 0.24 15.79
CA ARG A 161 -1.89 1.55 15.61
C ARG A 161 -2.74 2.59 14.87
N LEU A 162 -3.93 2.23 14.42
CA LEU A 162 -4.81 3.11 13.65
C LEU A 162 -5.63 4.04 14.55
N ALA A 163 -5.76 5.31 14.17
CA ALA A 163 -6.54 6.30 14.91
C ALA A 163 -8.01 6.30 14.47
N ARG A 164 -8.93 6.24 15.44
CA ARG A 164 -10.37 6.35 15.20
C ARG A 164 -10.78 7.82 15.03
N PHE A 165 -11.79 8.06 14.21
CA PHE A 165 -12.45 9.34 14.06
C PHE A 165 -13.47 9.52 15.20
N ASP A 166 -13.33 10.60 15.98
CA ASP A 166 -14.33 11.04 16.96
C ASP A 166 -15.09 12.26 16.39
N PRO A 167 -16.39 12.15 16.08
CA PRO A 167 -17.16 13.24 15.46
C PRO A 167 -17.59 14.35 16.43
N GLY A 168 -16.84 14.64 17.51
CA GLY A 168 -17.24 15.59 18.53
C GLY A 168 -16.10 16.38 19.18
N CYS A 169 -15.68 17.46 18.52
CA CYS A 169 -15.14 18.71 19.10
C CYS A 169 -15.31 19.83 18.06
#